data_AF-A0A968VVT2-F1
#
_entry.id   AF-A0A968VVT2-F1
#
_cell.length_a   1.000
_cell.length_b   1.000
_cell.length_c   1.000
_cell.angle_alpha   90.00
_cell.angle_beta   90.00
_cell.angle_gamma   90.00
#
_symmetry.space_group_name_H-M   'P 1'
#
loop_
_entity.id
_entity.type
_entity.pdbx_description
1 polymer ?
#
loop_
_entity_poly.entity_id
_entity_poly.type
_entity_poly.pdbx_seq_one_letter_code
_entity_poly.pdbx_strand_id
1 'polypeptide(L)'
;MKSGTLTDNNNSIEVGGYCTFDGTHIYGGTGTGIELNGSNEQFLMGNGTIGRLSINNANNVVVPLGNELSITNELELQSGIFYIGRNLLRIGENASITTPTAFSASNMIETNISFTDNGVEKTIPSGASSFIFPMGSLGRYTPVSLNISANMDNSATITVKPANELQPSIIEDSEAPDPEITDSLNVLQYHWLLKTLGLAGFSADVNMQFDPTDVRVTAPYDSSFYIPARLLADGSGLWNKFTTDDFDGANHLINFSFVTASDDEVSGDYTAGVDGASFLGAIPDTVPIYATNSTGNWNTGTIWTPNVSGGPRGAMTIIGSAHTVTLANNYVSSYTTTINGALRANSTYGHRLGRVDGTGTLYLETGAVPAGIYDDFFSTNGGTIEFGGPATYDILSTYYQVNNLRVSGSGQKRLPNNNVTLLGDLQIAGPGLVNENDVEIGLHGNLTLSSGSFDGGSGSSATLKLKAIKHSLLPEALPGLIHLIT
;
A
#
# COMPACT_ATOMS: atom_id res chain seq x y z
N MET A 1 19.08 -4.32 -19.35
CA MET A 1 19.21 -2.97 -19.94
C MET A 1 19.01 -1.93 -18.85
N LYS A 2 19.99 -1.05 -18.61
CA LYS A 2 19.96 -0.05 -17.52
C LYS A 2 19.42 1.33 -17.94
N SER A 3 19.28 1.58 -19.24
CA SER A 3 18.68 2.78 -19.84
C SER A 3 18.58 2.61 -21.37
N GLY A 4 17.88 3.53 -22.04
CA GLY A 4 17.78 3.62 -23.51
C GLY A 4 16.47 3.02 -24.06
N THR A 5 16.42 2.84 -25.39
CA THR A 5 15.26 2.27 -26.09
C THR A 5 15.59 0.93 -26.73
N LEU A 6 14.74 -0.08 -26.50
CA LEU A 6 14.79 -1.41 -27.11
C LEU A 6 13.59 -1.55 -28.04
N THR A 7 13.82 -1.63 -29.35
CA THR A 7 12.76 -1.88 -30.34
C THR A 7 12.88 -3.31 -30.84
N ASP A 8 11.83 -4.11 -30.70
CA ASP A 8 11.88 -5.52 -31.10
C ASP A 8 11.66 -5.74 -32.62
N ASN A 9 11.19 -4.72 -33.33
CA ASN A 9 10.87 -4.77 -34.76
C ASN A 9 10.08 -6.03 -35.13
N ASN A 10 9.01 -6.33 -34.37
CA ASN A 10 8.11 -7.48 -34.58
C ASN A 10 8.66 -8.86 -34.18
N ASN A 11 9.84 -8.93 -33.56
CA ASN A 11 10.44 -10.18 -33.10
C ASN A 11 10.14 -10.45 -31.63
N SER A 12 10.20 -11.73 -31.24
CA SER A 12 10.23 -12.14 -29.83
C SER A 12 11.63 -11.94 -29.25
N ILE A 13 11.69 -11.43 -28.01
CA ILE A 13 12.91 -11.31 -27.22
C ILE A 13 12.80 -12.31 -26.07
N GLU A 14 13.27 -13.53 -26.32
CA GLU A 14 13.26 -14.61 -25.34
C GLU A 14 14.38 -14.45 -24.32
N VAL A 15 14.02 -14.46 -23.04
CA VAL A 15 14.95 -14.37 -21.93
C VAL A 15 14.79 -15.62 -21.07
N GLY A 16 15.78 -16.52 -21.14
CA GLY A 16 15.81 -17.74 -20.33
C GLY A 16 16.42 -17.58 -18.93
N GLY A 17 16.97 -16.40 -18.60
CA GLY A 17 17.61 -16.07 -17.32
C GLY A 17 16.96 -14.87 -16.63
N TYR A 18 17.64 -14.23 -15.68
CA TYR A 18 17.11 -13.02 -15.04
C TYR A 18 17.09 -11.84 -16.00
N CYS A 19 16.14 -10.93 -15.82
CA CYS A 19 15.99 -9.72 -16.62
C CYS A 19 16.10 -8.49 -15.73
N THR A 20 16.96 -7.54 -16.10
CA THR A 20 16.96 -6.18 -15.54
C THR A 20 16.57 -5.23 -16.65
N PHE A 21 15.52 -4.43 -16.48
CA PHE A 21 15.01 -3.53 -17.50
C PHE A 21 14.59 -2.18 -16.90
N ASP A 22 15.43 -1.16 -17.11
CA ASP A 22 15.19 0.25 -16.74
C ASP A 22 15.01 1.14 -17.99
N GLY A 23 14.94 0.54 -19.18
CA GLY A 23 14.78 1.26 -20.45
C GLY A 23 13.31 1.43 -20.86
N THR A 24 13.12 1.79 -22.13
CA THR A 24 11.81 1.78 -22.80
C THR A 24 11.81 0.70 -23.87
N HIS A 25 10.85 -0.22 -23.84
CA HIS A 25 10.64 -1.19 -24.91
C HIS A 25 9.53 -0.73 -25.84
N ILE A 26 9.83 -0.65 -27.13
CA ILE A 26 8.88 -0.36 -28.19
C ILE A 26 8.48 -1.69 -28.83
N TYR A 27 7.24 -2.11 -28.56
CA TYR A 27 6.65 -3.29 -29.17
C TYR A 27 6.28 -3.02 -30.63
N GLY A 28 6.76 -3.85 -31.55
CA GLY A 28 6.54 -3.69 -32.99
C GLY A 28 5.12 -3.96 -33.47
N GLY A 29 4.32 -4.68 -32.67
CA GLY A 29 2.94 -5.06 -32.98
C GLY A 29 2.73 -6.57 -33.21
N THR A 30 3.79 -7.35 -33.42
CA THR A 30 3.74 -8.82 -33.47
C THR A 30 4.86 -9.47 -32.63
N GLY A 31 4.76 -10.77 -32.37
CA GLY A 31 5.69 -11.50 -31.49
C GLY A 31 5.33 -11.35 -30.02
N THR A 32 6.05 -12.05 -29.14
CA THR A 32 5.78 -12.13 -27.70
C THR A 32 6.37 -10.95 -26.91
N GLY A 33 6.99 -9.97 -27.56
CA GLY A 33 7.67 -8.87 -26.88
C GLY A 33 8.86 -9.38 -26.06
N ILE A 34 9.04 -8.85 -24.84
CA ILE A 34 9.98 -9.43 -23.88
C ILE A 34 9.32 -10.64 -23.24
N GLU A 35 9.83 -11.84 -23.52
CA GLU A 35 9.28 -13.08 -23.01
C GLU A 35 10.21 -13.71 -21.97
N LEU A 36 9.70 -13.93 -20.77
CA LEU A 36 10.41 -14.65 -19.72
C LEU A 36 9.99 -16.13 -19.75
N ASN A 37 10.87 -16.97 -20.29
CA ASN A 37 10.61 -18.39 -20.60
C ASN A 37 11.68 -19.35 -20.02
N GLY A 38 12.25 -18.99 -18.87
CA GLY A 38 13.27 -19.79 -18.20
C GLY A 38 12.76 -21.13 -17.68
N SER A 39 13.70 -22.04 -17.38
CA SER A 39 13.39 -23.37 -16.79
C SER A 39 13.44 -23.40 -15.26
N ASN A 40 13.75 -22.27 -14.63
CA ASN A 40 13.77 -22.04 -13.18
C ASN A 40 13.05 -20.72 -12.89
N GLU A 41 12.75 -20.42 -11.61
CA GLU A 41 12.23 -19.11 -11.21
C GLU A 41 13.11 -17.98 -11.78
N GLN A 42 12.49 -16.95 -12.36
CA GLN A 42 13.18 -15.81 -12.94
C GLN A 42 12.91 -14.54 -12.14
N PHE A 43 13.92 -13.67 -12.04
CA PHE A 43 13.75 -12.32 -11.49
C PHE A 43 13.63 -11.29 -12.60
N LEU A 44 12.63 -10.43 -12.50
CA LEU A 44 12.49 -9.20 -13.29
C LEU A 44 12.74 -8.00 -12.37
N MET A 45 13.82 -7.28 -12.65
CA MET A 45 14.25 -6.09 -11.91
C MET A 45 14.21 -4.86 -12.81
N GLY A 46 14.20 -3.68 -12.21
CA GLY A 46 14.24 -2.39 -12.87
C GLY A 46 12.90 -1.65 -12.85
N ASN A 47 12.94 -0.41 -13.33
CA ASN A 47 11.81 0.53 -13.31
C ASN A 47 11.37 0.94 -14.72
N GLY A 48 11.62 0.07 -15.71
CA GLY A 48 11.43 0.38 -17.11
C GLY A 48 9.96 0.38 -17.56
N THR A 49 9.76 0.95 -18.75
CA THR A 49 8.48 0.92 -19.46
C THR A 49 8.53 -0.15 -20.54
N ILE A 50 7.71 -1.18 -20.42
CA ILE A 50 7.70 -2.34 -21.32
C ILE A 50 6.47 -2.26 -22.24
N GLY A 51 6.70 -2.39 -23.55
CA GLY A 51 5.63 -2.43 -24.54
C GLY A 51 4.76 -3.68 -24.35
N ARG A 52 5.37 -4.85 -24.58
CA ARG A 52 4.76 -6.16 -24.33
C ARG A 52 5.66 -7.02 -23.46
N LEU A 53 5.11 -7.55 -22.36
CA LEU A 53 5.74 -8.50 -21.47
C LEU A 53 4.96 -9.82 -21.52
N SER A 54 5.64 -10.93 -21.75
CA SER A 54 5.03 -12.26 -21.74
C SER A 54 5.64 -13.12 -20.64
N ILE A 55 4.78 -13.64 -19.76
CA ILE A 55 5.14 -14.50 -18.63
C ILE A 55 4.85 -15.94 -19.04
N ASN A 56 5.89 -16.66 -19.43
CA ASN A 56 5.80 -18.02 -19.95
C ASN A 56 6.77 -18.95 -19.21
N ASN A 57 6.71 -18.93 -17.89
CA ASN A 57 7.59 -19.71 -17.03
C ASN A 57 6.79 -20.36 -15.90
N ALA A 58 6.57 -21.67 -16.00
CA ALA A 58 5.85 -22.45 -14.98
C ALA A 58 6.49 -22.45 -13.58
N ASN A 59 7.74 -21.96 -13.45
CA ASN A 59 8.42 -21.77 -12.16
C ASN A 59 8.31 -20.32 -11.65
N ASN A 60 7.42 -19.52 -12.24
CA ASN A 60 7.11 -18.14 -11.88
C ASN A 60 8.17 -17.09 -12.29
N VAL A 61 7.71 -15.85 -12.31
CA VAL A 61 8.53 -14.65 -12.45
C VAL A 61 8.31 -13.78 -11.23
N VAL A 62 9.39 -13.43 -10.54
CA VAL A 62 9.38 -12.62 -9.31
C VAL A 62 9.94 -11.23 -9.59
N VAL A 63 9.23 -10.20 -9.13
CA VAL A 63 9.71 -8.82 -9.07
C VAL A 63 10.18 -8.53 -7.64
N PRO A 64 11.50 -8.36 -7.40
CA PRO A 64 12.00 -8.01 -6.07
C PRO A 64 11.42 -6.68 -5.56
N LEU A 65 11.40 -6.45 -4.25
CA LEU A 65 10.94 -5.18 -3.67
C LEU A 65 11.78 -3.99 -4.17
N GLY A 66 11.11 -2.87 -4.45
CA GLY A 66 11.75 -1.63 -4.89
C GLY A 66 11.86 -1.48 -6.40
N ASN A 67 11.06 -2.23 -7.17
CA ASN A 67 11.01 -2.16 -8.62
C ASN A 67 9.58 -1.82 -9.04
N GLU A 68 9.39 -0.77 -9.85
CA GLU A 68 8.07 -0.38 -10.39
C GLU A 68 8.04 -0.55 -11.90
N LEU A 69 7.19 -1.44 -12.40
CA LEU A 69 7.11 -1.75 -13.83
C LEU A 69 5.88 -1.09 -14.45
N SER A 70 6.03 -0.64 -15.70
CA SER A 70 4.91 -0.10 -16.48
C SER A 70 4.75 -0.87 -17.78
N ILE A 71 3.52 -1.29 -18.11
CA ILE A 71 3.15 -1.97 -19.36
C ILE A 71 2.33 -1.02 -20.23
N THR A 72 2.74 -0.80 -21.49
CA THR A 72 2.04 0.16 -22.37
C THR A 72 1.17 -0.48 -23.44
N ASN A 73 1.34 -1.77 -23.76
CA ASN A 73 0.55 -2.45 -24.79
C ASN A 73 -0.05 -3.76 -24.29
N GLU A 74 0.75 -4.71 -23.80
CA GLU A 74 0.20 -6.01 -23.40
C GLU A 74 1.03 -6.71 -22.33
N LEU A 75 0.35 -7.26 -21.33
CA LEU A 75 0.89 -8.26 -20.41
C LEU A 75 0.23 -9.60 -20.70
N GLU A 76 0.97 -10.54 -21.26
CA GLU A 76 0.48 -11.89 -21.53
C GLU A 76 0.89 -12.85 -20.39
N LEU A 77 -0.10 -13.45 -19.72
CA LEU A 77 0.09 -14.44 -18.65
C LEU A 77 -0.16 -15.84 -19.21
N GLN A 78 0.88 -16.46 -19.75
CA GLN A 78 0.79 -17.75 -20.41
C GLN A 78 0.95 -18.92 -19.44
N SER A 79 1.99 -18.89 -18.60
CA SER A 79 2.30 -19.98 -17.68
C SER A 79 3.10 -19.46 -16.49
N GLY A 80 2.66 -19.85 -15.29
CA GLY A 80 3.25 -19.44 -14.02
C GLY A 80 2.74 -18.10 -13.50
N ILE A 81 3.07 -17.82 -12.25
CA ILE A 81 2.65 -16.62 -11.54
C ILE A 81 3.61 -15.46 -11.86
N PHE A 82 3.04 -14.29 -12.14
CA PHE A 82 3.80 -13.05 -12.14
C PHE A 82 3.70 -12.40 -10.75
N TYR A 83 4.66 -12.72 -9.89
CA TYR A 83 4.69 -12.31 -8.50
C TYR A 83 5.31 -10.91 -8.36
N ILE A 84 4.47 -9.89 -8.16
CA ILE A 84 4.90 -8.51 -7.99
C ILE A 84 5.13 -8.14 -6.51
N GLY A 85 4.73 -9.01 -5.59
CA GLY A 85 4.89 -8.80 -4.15
C GLY A 85 4.22 -7.50 -3.69
N ARG A 86 5.01 -6.57 -3.13
CA ARG A 86 4.55 -5.27 -2.64
C ARG A 86 4.71 -4.13 -3.65
N ASN A 87 5.26 -4.42 -4.82
CA ASN A 87 5.54 -3.41 -5.84
C ASN A 87 4.27 -2.94 -6.53
N LEU A 88 4.37 -1.78 -7.19
CA LEU A 88 3.32 -1.26 -8.06
C LEU A 88 3.57 -1.73 -9.49
N LEU A 89 2.56 -2.35 -10.10
CA LEU A 89 2.52 -2.62 -11.54
C LEU A 89 1.55 -1.64 -12.19
N ARG A 90 2.04 -0.84 -13.15
CA ARG A 90 1.20 0.10 -13.91
C ARG A 90 0.82 -0.48 -15.26
N ILE A 91 -0.45 -0.42 -15.59
CA ILE A 91 -1.03 -0.83 -16.87
C ILE A 91 -1.55 0.44 -17.55
N GLY A 92 -0.92 0.84 -18.64
CA GLY A 92 -1.27 2.04 -19.39
C GLY A 92 -2.68 1.98 -19.99
N GLU A 93 -3.22 3.11 -20.40
CA GLU A 93 -4.61 3.26 -20.89
C GLU A 93 -4.98 2.22 -21.97
N ASN A 94 -4.12 2.05 -22.96
CA ASN A 94 -4.34 1.16 -24.10
C ASN A 94 -3.80 -0.25 -23.88
N ALA A 95 -3.25 -0.54 -22.69
CA ALA A 95 -2.67 -1.84 -22.39
C ALA A 95 -3.74 -2.86 -21.95
N SER A 96 -3.63 -4.09 -22.42
CA SER A 96 -4.44 -5.22 -21.99
C SER A 96 -3.64 -6.25 -21.18
N ILE A 97 -4.34 -7.03 -20.36
CA ILE A 97 -3.79 -8.26 -19.78
C ILE A 97 -4.49 -9.41 -20.47
N THR A 98 -3.71 -10.31 -21.06
CA THR A 98 -4.22 -11.42 -21.87
C THR A 98 -3.63 -12.74 -21.40
N THR A 99 -4.26 -13.82 -21.83
CA THR A 99 -3.74 -15.17 -21.65
C THR A 99 -4.20 -16.02 -22.84
N PRO A 100 -3.37 -16.94 -23.34
CA PRO A 100 -3.79 -17.90 -24.36
C PRO A 100 -4.75 -18.97 -23.83
N THR A 101 -4.88 -19.11 -22.50
CA THR A 101 -5.78 -20.05 -21.82
C THR A 101 -6.81 -19.27 -20.97
N ALA A 102 -7.44 -19.89 -19.98
CA ALA A 102 -8.21 -19.16 -18.99
C ALA A 102 -7.28 -18.71 -17.85
N PHE A 103 -7.50 -17.50 -17.32
CA PHE A 103 -6.81 -17.07 -16.10
C PHE A 103 -7.19 -17.97 -14.92
N SER A 104 -6.24 -18.15 -14.00
CA SER A 104 -6.35 -19.04 -12.85
C SER A 104 -5.24 -18.74 -11.85
N ALA A 105 -5.22 -19.45 -10.73
CA ALA A 105 -4.12 -19.42 -9.75
C ALA A 105 -2.75 -19.79 -10.33
N SER A 106 -2.69 -20.40 -11.52
CA SER A 106 -1.44 -20.82 -12.18
C SER A 106 -0.93 -19.85 -13.25
N ASN A 107 -1.69 -18.80 -13.57
CA ASN A 107 -1.37 -17.78 -14.57
C ASN A 107 -2.09 -16.47 -14.23
N MET A 108 -1.64 -15.84 -13.15
CA MET A 108 -2.17 -14.58 -12.62
C MET A 108 -1.04 -13.64 -12.19
N ILE A 109 -1.40 -12.38 -11.93
CA ILE A 109 -0.55 -11.47 -11.15
C ILE A 109 -0.78 -11.78 -9.68
N GLU A 110 0.30 -11.91 -8.91
CA GLU A 110 0.19 -12.17 -7.47
C GLU A 110 0.86 -11.05 -6.68
N THR A 111 0.10 -10.46 -5.76
CA THR A 111 0.64 -9.61 -4.69
C THR A 111 1.05 -10.47 -3.50
N ASN A 112 1.67 -9.89 -2.47
CA ASN A 112 2.07 -10.66 -1.30
C ASN A 112 0.83 -11.17 -0.53
N ILE A 113 0.31 -10.39 0.42
CA ILE A 113 -0.86 -10.79 1.24
C ILE A 113 -1.63 -9.60 1.82
N SER A 114 -1.12 -8.37 1.72
CA SER A 114 -1.47 -7.29 2.63
C SER A 114 -2.09 -6.10 1.92
N PHE A 115 -3.01 -5.42 2.58
CA PHE A 115 -3.51 -4.10 2.17
C PHE A 115 -2.40 -3.04 1.92
N THR A 116 -1.20 -3.24 2.48
CA THR A 116 -0.03 -2.36 2.26
C THR A 116 0.69 -2.62 0.94
N ASP A 117 0.33 -3.67 0.21
CA ASP A 117 0.87 -3.94 -1.12
C ASP A 117 0.39 -2.83 -2.08
N ASN A 118 1.22 -2.45 -3.05
CA ASN A 118 0.85 -1.36 -3.97
C ASN A 118 -0.13 -1.80 -5.05
N GLY A 119 -0.17 -3.09 -5.39
CA GLY A 119 -1.17 -3.66 -6.29
C GLY A 119 -0.94 -3.35 -7.77
N VAL A 120 -2.02 -3.40 -8.55
CA VAL A 120 -2.02 -3.13 -9.99
C VAL A 120 -2.84 -1.89 -10.27
N GLU A 121 -2.21 -0.87 -10.85
CA GLU A 121 -2.85 0.38 -11.28
C GLU A 121 -3.16 0.31 -12.77
N LYS A 122 -4.40 0.59 -13.15
CA LYS A 122 -4.85 0.74 -14.54
C LYS A 122 -5.25 2.19 -14.80
N THR A 123 -4.68 2.80 -15.84
CA THR A 123 -5.21 4.05 -16.39
C THR A 123 -6.50 3.75 -17.16
N ILE A 124 -7.57 4.45 -16.82
CA ILE A 124 -8.92 4.26 -17.37
C ILE A 124 -9.17 5.32 -18.45
N PRO A 125 -9.54 4.93 -19.67
CA PRO A 125 -9.87 5.89 -20.72
C PRO A 125 -11.18 6.63 -20.42
N SER A 126 -11.40 7.75 -21.11
CA SER A 126 -12.71 8.40 -21.14
C SER A 126 -13.73 7.56 -21.92
N GLY A 127 -14.97 7.52 -21.47
CA GLY A 127 -16.06 6.79 -22.10
C GLY A 127 -16.24 5.36 -21.59
N ALA A 128 -16.88 4.53 -22.40
CA ALA A 128 -17.14 3.13 -22.07
C ALA A 128 -15.91 2.26 -22.32
N SER A 129 -15.63 1.33 -21.41
CA SER A 129 -14.50 0.39 -21.53
C SER A 129 -14.71 -0.82 -20.62
N SER A 130 -13.89 -1.84 -20.78
CA SER A 130 -13.85 -2.97 -19.84
C SER A 130 -12.41 -3.36 -19.55
N PHE A 131 -12.16 -3.84 -18.34
CA PHE A 131 -10.84 -4.30 -17.93
C PHE A 131 -10.96 -5.36 -16.86
N ILE A 132 -10.08 -6.37 -16.90
CA ILE A 132 -9.95 -7.37 -15.85
C ILE A 132 -8.58 -7.25 -15.20
N PHE A 133 -8.55 -7.30 -13.87
CA PHE A 133 -7.36 -7.50 -13.08
C PHE A 133 -7.28 -9.00 -12.74
N PRO A 134 -6.56 -9.83 -13.54
CA PRO A 134 -6.43 -11.26 -13.28
C PRO A 134 -5.38 -11.47 -12.19
N MET A 135 -5.77 -11.21 -10.95
CA MET A 135 -4.86 -11.16 -9.82
C MET A 135 -5.40 -11.85 -8.58
N GLY A 136 -4.53 -12.01 -7.60
CA GLY A 136 -4.88 -12.41 -6.25
C GLY A 136 -3.64 -12.46 -5.36
N SER A 137 -3.69 -13.29 -4.32
CA SER A 137 -2.62 -13.38 -3.32
C SER A 137 -2.52 -14.77 -2.72
N LEU A 138 -1.29 -15.19 -2.43
CA LEU A 138 -0.96 -16.49 -1.81
C LEU A 138 -1.59 -17.71 -2.54
N GLY A 139 -1.54 -17.73 -3.87
CA GLY A 139 -2.06 -18.82 -4.70
C GLY A 139 -3.58 -18.81 -4.91
N ARG A 140 -4.29 -17.78 -4.44
CA ARG A 140 -5.73 -17.61 -4.68
C ARG A 140 -5.95 -16.68 -5.86
N TYR A 141 -6.82 -17.09 -6.78
CA TYR A 141 -7.23 -16.27 -7.93
C TYR A 141 -8.55 -15.57 -7.62
N THR A 142 -8.48 -14.26 -7.41
CA THR A 142 -9.57 -13.42 -6.91
C THR A 142 -9.71 -12.15 -7.77
N PRO A 143 -9.98 -12.30 -9.07
CA PRO A 143 -9.94 -11.20 -10.02
C PRO A 143 -11.02 -10.14 -9.75
N VAL A 144 -10.72 -8.93 -10.22
CA VAL A 144 -11.69 -7.82 -10.27
C VAL A 144 -11.94 -7.46 -11.73
N SER A 145 -13.20 -7.40 -12.13
CA SER A 145 -13.63 -7.03 -13.48
C SER A 145 -14.39 -5.71 -13.44
N LEU A 146 -13.99 -4.77 -14.31
CA LEU A 146 -14.64 -3.48 -14.50
C LEU A 146 -15.42 -3.49 -15.81
N ASN A 147 -16.72 -3.22 -15.74
CA ASN A 147 -17.57 -2.95 -16.90
C ASN A 147 -18.01 -1.49 -16.85
N ILE A 148 -17.23 -0.61 -17.49
CA ILE A 148 -17.37 0.84 -17.40
C ILE A 148 -18.28 1.31 -18.54
N SER A 149 -19.38 1.96 -18.17
CA SER A 149 -20.32 2.58 -19.12
C SER A 149 -20.00 4.05 -19.37
N ALA A 150 -19.40 4.74 -18.39
CA ALA A 150 -18.96 6.12 -18.55
C ALA A 150 -17.80 6.46 -17.61
N ASN A 151 -16.88 7.28 -18.11
CA ASN A 151 -15.85 8.01 -17.36
C ASN A 151 -15.58 9.32 -18.11
N MET A 152 -15.60 10.46 -17.43
CA MET A 152 -15.46 11.78 -18.07
C MET A 152 -14.02 12.31 -18.09
N ASP A 153 -13.10 11.67 -17.37
CA ASP A 153 -11.68 12.03 -17.35
C ASP A 153 -10.85 11.06 -18.21
N ASN A 154 -9.76 11.53 -18.81
CA ASN A 154 -8.86 10.73 -19.66
C ASN A 154 -7.55 10.35 -18.97
N SER A 155 -7.41 10.67 -17.69
CA SER A 155 -6.22 10.43 -16.88
C SER A 155 -6.52 9.67 -15.59
N ALA A 156 -7.77 9.24 -15.42
CA ALA A 156 -8.20 8.54 -14.22
C ALA A 156 -7.43 7.22 -14.02
N THR A 157 -7.12 6.87 -12.78
CA THR A 157 -6.54 5.56 -12.45
C THR A 157 -7.40 4.82 -11.44
N ILE A 158 -7.42 3.50 -11.57
CA ILE A 158 -7.98 2.57 -10.58
C ILE A 158 -6.87 1.57 -10.23
N THR A 159 -6.55 1.50 -8.95
CA THR A 159 -5.62 0.52 -8.39
C THR A 159 -6.39 -0.53 -7.61
N VAL A 160 -6.16 -1.81 -7.91
CA VAL A 160 -6.72 -2.96 -7.19
C VAL A 160 -5.65 -3.60 -6.31
N LYS A 161 -6.00 -3.85 -5.05
CA LYS A 161 -5.14 -4.51 -4.06
C LYS A 161 -5.90 -5.67 -3.39
N PRO A 162 -5.66 -6.92 -3.81
CA PRO A 162 -6.18 -8.08 -3.11
C PRO A 162 -5.46 -8.29 -1.77
N ALA A 163 -6.23 -8.60 -0.72
CA ALA A 163 -5.70 -8.88 0.61
C ALA A 163 -6.25 -10.22 1.11
N ASN A 164 -5.34 -11.19 1.31
CA ASN A 164 -5.67 -12.52 1.83
C ASN A 164 -5.76 -12.47 3.36
N GLU A 165 -6.74 -11.71 3.82
CA GLU A 165 -7.03 -11.54 5.23
C GLU A 165 -8.44 -10.95 5.40
N LEU A 166 -9.01 -11.20 6.58
CA LEU A 166 -10.18 -10.51 7.08
C LEU A 166 -9.97 -8.98 7.08
N GLN A 167 -11.01 -8.23 6.72
CA GLN A 167 -10.97 -6.77 6.83
C GLN A 167 -10.77 -6.35 8.31
N PRO A 168 -9.78 -5.50 8.64
CA PRO A 168 -9.34 -5.32 10.04
C PRO A 168 -10.36 -4.73 11.01
N SER A 169 -11.37 -4.03 10.52
CA SER A 169 -12.42 -3.39 11.31
C SER A 169 -13.58 -4.31 11.65
N ILE A 170 -13.59 -5.53 11.11
CA ILE A 170 -14.47 -6.60 11.61
C ILE A 170 -13.95 -7.03 12.98
N ILE A 171 -14.55 -6.45 14.01
CA ILE A 171 -14.24 -6.67 15.41
C ILE A 171 -15.55 -7.05 16.08
N GLU A 172 -15.51 -8.10 16.88
CA GLU A 172 -16.67 -8.58 17.63
C GLU A 172 -17.43 -7.44 18.31
N ASP A 173 -18.69 -7.26 17.94
CA ASP A 173 -19.62 -6.40 18.65
C ASP A 173 -20.73 -7.20 19.34
N SER A 174 -21.99 -6.76 19.28
CA SER A 174 -23.09 -7.49 19.90
C SER A 174 -24.33 -7.31 19.07
N GLU A 175 -24.93 -8.42 18.68
CA GLU A 175 -26.04 -8.42 17.73
C GLU A 175 -27.40 -8.32 18.45
N ALA A 176 -27.42 -8.07 19.76
CA ALA A 176 -28.68 -8.04 20.51
C ALA A 176 -29.68 -7.01 19.95
N PRO A 177 -30.95 -7.39 19.69
CA PRO A 177 -31.65 -8.59 20.19
C PRO A 177 -31.55 -9.84 19.29
N ASP A 178 -30.84 -9.76 18.17
CA ASP A 178 -30.63 -10.87 17.24
C ASP A 178 -29.66 -11.93 17.83
N PRO A 179 -29.58 -13.13 17.24
CA PRO A 179 -28.67 -14.17 17.71
C PRO A 179 -27.22 -13.71 17.65
N GLU A 180 -26.55 -13.75 18.80
CA GLU A 180 -25.12 -13.50 18.91
C GLU A 180 -24.33 -14.49 18.05
N ILE A 181 -23.41 -13.95 17.24
CA ILE A 181 -22.47 -14.69 16.41
C ILE A 181 -21.05 -14.27 16.73
N THR A 182 -20.07 -14.98 16.15
CA THR A 182 -18.69 -14.51 16.14
C THR A 182 -18.39 -13.91 14.78
N ASP A 183 -18.16 -12.60 14.72
CA ASP A 183 -18.12 -11.84 13.47
C ASP A 183 -17.04 -12.35 12.54
N SER A 184 -15.86 -12.59 13.09
CA SER A 184 -14.71 -13.12 12.35
C SER A 184 -14.93 -14.50 11.71
N LEU A 185 -15.99 -15.22 12.10
CA LEU A 185 -16.40 -16.53 11.55
C LEU A 185 -17.63 -16.45 10.63
N ASN A 186 -18.17 -15.25 10.39
CA ASN A 186 -19.39 -15.01 9.62
C ASN A 186 -19.18 -13.97 8.50
N VAL A 187 -17.94 -13.80 8.07
CA VAL A 187 -17.50 -12.86 7.02
C VAL A 187 -16.49 -13.52 6.10
N LEU A 188 -16.34 -12.96 4.90
CA LEU A 188 -15.34 -13.36 3.94
C LEU A 188 -13.93 -13.17 4.55
N GLN A 189 -13.11 -14.20 4.47
CA GLN A 189 -11.71 -14.16 4.93
C GLN A 189 -10.78 -13.52 3.89
N TYR A 190 -11.31 -12.52 3.20
CA TYR A 190 -10.69 -11.83 2.09
C TYR A 190 -11.31 -10.45 1.92
N HIS A 191 -10.52 -9.50 1.47
CA HIS A 191 -11.03 -8.20 1.03
C HIS A 191 -10.18 -7.63 -0.11
N TRP A 192 -10.74 -6.68 -0.83
CA TRP A 192 -10.04 -5.89 -1.84
C TRP A 192 -10.00 -4.44 -1.42
N LEU A 193 -8.94 -3.73 -1.79
CA LEU A 193 -8.92 -2.29 -1.73
C LEU A 193 -8.93 -1.74 -3.15
N LEU A 194 -9.79 -0.76 -3.39
CA LEU A 194 -9.75 0.09 -4.57
C LEU A 194 -9.19 1.45 -4.15
N LYS A 195 -8.17 1.92 -4.87
CA LYS A 195 -7.68 3.31 -4.79
C LYS A 195 -7.87 3.95 -6.14
N THR A 196 -8.54 5.10 -6.17
CA THR A 196 -8.82 5.81 -7.41
C THR A 196 -8.24 7.22 -7.38
N LEU A 197 -7.97 7.76 -8.57
CA LEU A 197 -7.49 9.13 -8.73
C LEU A 197 -8.05 9.67 -10.05
N GLY A 198 -8.69 10.83 -10.00
CA GLY A 198 -9.17 11.54 -11.18
C GLY A 198 -10.45 10.98 -11.80
N LEU A 199 -11.21 10.11 -11.11
CA LEU A 199 -12.51 9.67 -11.60
C LEU A 199 -13.51 10.83 -11.59
N ALA A 200 -14.23 10.97 -12.70
CA ALA A 200 -15.29 11.95 -12.85
C ALA A 200 -16.48 11.35 -13.61
N GLY A 201 -17.68 11.39 -13.02
CA GLY A 201 -18.88 10.82 -13.64
C GLY A 201 -18.79 9.33 -13.91
N PHE A 202 -17.98 8.62 -13.12
CA PHE A 202 -17.69 7.20 -13.29
C PHE A 202 -18.95 6.37 -13.09
N SER A 203 -19.33 5.59 -14.10
CA SER A 203 -20.46 4.66 -14.04
C SER A 203 -20.00 3.29 -14.49
N ALA A 204 -20.11 2.29 -13.64
CA ALA A 204 -19.61 0.94 -13.92
C ALA A 204 -20.26 -0.12 -13.03
N ASP A 205 -20.26 -1.36 -13.53
CA ASP A 205 -20.45 -2.55 -12.71
C ASP A 205 -19.08 -3.17 -12.42
N VAL A 206 -18.75 -3.30 -11.14
CA VAL A 206 -17.49 -3.87 -10.65
C VAL A 206 -17.79 -5.21 -10.02
N ASN A 207 -17.24 -6.27 -10.61
CA ASN A 207 -17.42 -7.64 -10.13
C ASN A 207 -16.12 -8.11 -9.47
N MET A 208 -16.21 -8.55 -8.23
CA MET A 208 -15.10 -9.12 -7.46
C MET A 208 -15.36 -10.61 -7.25
N GLN A 209 -14.44 -11.45 -7.74
CA GLN A 209 -14.56 -12.90 -7.59
C GLN A 209 -13.84 -13.37 -6.35
N PHE A 210 -14.54 -14.12 -5.48
CA PHE A 210 -13.96 -14.69 -4.27
C PHE A 210 -13.63 -16.18 -4.44
N ASP A 211 -12.71 -16.69 -3.61
CA ASP A 211 -12.49 -18.12 -3.45
C ASP A 211 -13.56 -18.68 -2.50
N PRO A 212 -14.31 -19.75 -2.87
CA PRO A 212 -15.36 -20.30 -2.01
C PRO A 212 -14.85 -20.80 -0.65
N THR A 213 -13.55 -21.08 -0.52
CA THR A 213 -12.94 -21.46 0.77
C THR A 213 -12.83 -20.29 1.76
N ASP A 214 -13.05 -19.06 1.31
CA ASP A 214 -13.04 -17.86 2.16
C ASP A 214 -14.38 -17.50 2.78
N VAL A 215 -15.46 -18.12 2.29
CA VAL A 215 -16.79 -17.93 2.87
C VAL A 215 -16.87 -18.69 4.19
N ARG A 216 -16.82 -17.96 5.31
CA ARG A 216 -17.02 -18.52 6.64
C ARG A 216 -18.39 -18.15 7.19
N VAL A 217 -19.16 -19.15 7.58
CA VAL A 217 -20.46 -18.93 8.19
C VAL A 217 -20.75 -20.01 9.22
N THR A 218 -21.36 -19.62 10.32
CA THR A 218 -21.77 -20.50 11.40
C THR A 218 -23.26 -20.34 11.68
N ALA A 219 -23.88 -21.39 12.24
CA ALA A 219 -25.26 -21.31 12.70
C ALA A 219 -25.47 -20.12 13.67
N PRO A 220 -26.64 -19.45 13.64
CA PRO A 220 -27.87 -19.89 12.98
C PRO A 220 -27.99 -19.51 11.49
N TYR A 221 -27.02 -18.78 10.95
CA TYR A 221 -27.03 -18.32 9.56
C TYR A 221 -26.34 -19.31 8.62
N ASP A 222 -26.50 -19.07 7.32
CA ASP A 222 -25.80 -19.74 6.23
C ASP A 222 -25.39 -18.72 5.15
N SER A 223 -24.77 -19.17 4.06
CA SER A 223 -24.25 -18.28 3.02
C SER A 223 -25.33 -17.53 2.24
N SER A 224 -26.62 -17.83 2.41
CA SER A 224 -27.70 -17.04 1.82
C SER A 224 -27.94 -15.70 2.52
N PHE A 225 -27.36 -15.50 3.70
CA PHE A 225 -27.41 -14.25 4.46
C PHE A 225 -26.22 -13.34 4.17
N TYR A 226 -25.32 -13.74 3.26
CA TYR A 226 -24.19 -12.90 2.87
C TYR A 226 -24.67 -11.70 2.05
N ILE A 227 -24.21 -10.52 2.44
CA ILE A 227 -24.33 -9.30 1.64
C ILE A 227 -22.93 -8.75 1.35
N PRO A 228 -22.74 -8.07 0.22
CA PRO A 228 -21.56 -7.25 0.02
C PRO A 228 -21.57 -6.04 0.95
N ALA A 229 -20.36 -5.59 1.31
CA ALA A 229 -20.20 -4.32 1.99
C ALA A 229 -18.91 -3.63 1.53
N ARG A 230 -18.91 -2.31 1.59
CA ARG A 230 -17.71 -1.50 1.39
C ARG A 230 -17.54 -0.45 2.47
N LEU A 231 -16.30 -0.14 2.77
CA LEU A 231 -15.89 0.92 3.68
C LEU A 231 -15.10 1.95 2.88
N LEU A 232 -15.71 3.10 2.61
CA LEU A 232 -15.11 4.13 1.78
C LEU A 232 -13.93 4.81 2.49
N ALA A 233 -12.93 5.21 1.71
CA ALA A 233 -11.77 5.94 2.19
C ALA A 233 -12.04 7.45 2.39
N ASP A 234 -13.31 7.83 2.58
CA ASP A 234 -13.79 9.20 2.78
C ASP A 234 -13.60 9.71 4.23
N GLY A 235 -13.13 8.83 5.12
CA GLY A 235 -12.90 9.13 6.54
C GLY A 235 -14.15 9.13 7.41
N SER A 236 -15.33 8.78 6.86
CA SER A 236 -16.58 8.70 7.63
C SER A 236 -16.60 7.51 8.59
N GLY A 237 -15.93 6.41 8.22
CA GLY A 237 -16.01 5.16 8.96
C GLY A 237 -17.30 4.38 8.80
N LEU A 238 -18.19 4.80 7.89
CA LEU A 238 -19.48 4.17 7.69
C LEU A 238 -19.37 2.99 6.73
N TRP A 239 -19.85 1.82 7.14
CA TRP A 239 -20.00 0.70 6.23
C TRP A 239 -21.22 0.91 5.33
N ASN A 240 -21.01 0.88 4.02
CA ASN A 240 -22.09 0.80 3.04
C ASN A 240 -22.42 -0.68 2.83
N LYS A 241 -23.60 -1.08 3.28
CA LYS A 241 -24.10 -2.45 3.22
C LYS A 241 -25.08 -2.61 2.06
N PHE A 242 -24.93 -3.70 1.31
CA PHE A 242 -25.74 -4.00 0.13
C PHE A 242 -26.77 -5.08 0.46
N THR A 243 -27.32 -5.76 -0.56
CA THR A 243 -28.33 -6.79 -0.36
C THR A 243 -27.80 -8.16 -0.75
N THR A 244 -28.54 -9.22 -0.40
CA THR A 244 -28.21 -10.59 -0.80
C THR A 244 -28.25 -10.77 -2.32
N ASP A 245 -28.97 -9.92 -3.06
CA ASP A 245 -29.03 -9.95 -4.52
C ASP A 245 -27.69 -9.55 -5.16
N ASP A 246 -26.84 -8.82 -4.42
CA ASP A 246 -25.51 -8.39 -4.86
C ASP A 246 -24.41 -9.43 -4.53
N PHE A 247 -24.76 -10.51 -3.82
CA PHE A 247 -23.88 -11.64 -3.52
C PHE A 247 -24.31 -12.89 -4.30
N ASP A 248 -23.59 -13.20 -5.38
CA ASP A 248 -23.81 -14.41 -6.17
C ASP A 248 -22.93 -15.55 -5.67
N GLY A 249 -23.44 -16.26 -4.65
CA GLY A 249 -22.77 -17.42 -4.08
C GLY A 249 -22.58 -18.59 -5.05
N ALA A 250 -23.36 -18.68 -6.13
CA ALA A 250 -23.26 -19.78 -7.10
C ALA A 250 -22.13 -19.56 -8.12
N ASN A 251 -21.91 -18.31 -8.52
CA ASN A 251 -20.83 -17.91 -9.42
C ASN A 251 -19.59 -17.37 -8.68
N HIS A 252 -19.65 -17.30 -7.36
CA HIS A 252 -18.61 -16.75 -6.47
C HIS A 252 -18.27 -15.28 -6.77
N LEU A 253 -19.31 -14.47 -6.98
CA LEU A 253 -19.16 -13.05 -7.33
C LEU A 253 -19.82 -12.15 -6.29
N ILE A 254 -19.19 -11.00 -6.09
CA ILE A 254 -19.74 -9.85 -5.39
C ILE A 254 -19.82 -8.71 -6.40
N ASN A 255 -20.97 -8.05 -6.50
CA ASN A 255 -21.18 -6.95 -7.43
C ASN A 255 -21.31 -5.59 -6.71
N PHE A 256 -20.69 -4.57 -7.29
CA PHE A 256 -20.83 -3.17 -6.89
C PHE A 256 -21.13 -2.31 -8.13
N SER A 257 -22.28 -1.64 -8.14
CA SER A 257 -22.66 -0.72 -9.21
C SER A 257 -22.40 0.74 -8.80
N PHE A 258 -21.81 1.51 -9.71
CA PHE A 258 -21.53 2.92 -9.54
C PHE A 258 -22.29 3.73 -10.59
N VAL A 259 -22.84 4.85 -10.17
CA VAL A 259 -23.57 5.78 -11.04
C VAL A 259 -23.04 7.18 -10.79
N THR A 260 -22.42 7.77 -11.81
CA THR A 260 -21.85 9.13 -11.79
C THR A 260 -20.89 9.41 -10.62
N ALA A 261 -20.15 8.39 -10.18
CA ALA A 261 -19.27 8.45 -9.02
C ALA A 261 -17.97 9.23 -9.29
N SER A 262 -17.38 9.69 -8.20
CA SER A 262 -16.06 10.32 -8.10
C SER A 262 -15.12 9.47 -7.24
N ASP A 263 -13.87 9.91 -7.03
CA ASP A 263 -12.85 9.14 -6.32
C ASP A 263 -13.30 8.70 -4.91
N ASP A 264 -13.98 9.57 -4.16
CA ASP A 264 -14.41 9.31 -2.77
C ASP A 264 -15.52 8.25 -2.68
N GLU A 265 -16.30 8.08 -3.74
CA GLU A 265 -17.41 7.12 -3.80
C GLU A 265 -16.97 5.72 -4.24
N VAL A 266 -15.72 5.58 -4.74
CA VAL A 266 -15.14 4.33 -5.25
C VAL A 266 -13.94 3.87 -4.43
N SER A 267 -13.13 4.79 -3.88
CA SER A 267 -11.96 4.40 -3.09
C SER A 267 -12.39 3.81 -1.75
N GLY A 268 -11.90 2.62 -1.40
CA GLY A 268 -12.27 1.96 -0.16
C GLY A 268 -11.90 0.48 -0.09
N ASP A 269 -12.32 -0.15 1.00
CA ASP A 269 -12.22 -1.59 1.24
C ASP A 269 -13.54 -2.27 0.84
N TYR A 270 -13.46 -3.47 0.28
CA TYR A 270 -14.60 -4.22 -0.25
C TYR A 270 -14.55 -5.66 0.24
N THR A 271 -15.66 -6.15 0.80
CA THR A 271 -15.79 -7.50 1.34
C THR A 271 -17.26 -7.96 1.32
N ALA A 272 -17.56 -9.09 1.96
CA ALA A 272 -18.92 -9.58 2.17
C ALA A 272 -19.01 -10.36 3.50
N GLY A 273 -20.23 -10.51 4.03
CA GLY A 273 -20.47 -11.22 5.26
C GLY A 273 -21.94 -11.33 5.61
N VAL A 274 -22.26 -12.11 6.63
CA VAL A 274 -23.61 -12.27 7.17
C VAL A 274 -24.07 -10.95 7.75
N ASP A 275 -25.09 -10.34 7.15
CA ASP A 275 -25.70 -9.11 7.63
C ASP A 275 -27.04 -8.90 6.91
N GLY A 276 -27.87 -7.96 7.34
CA GLY A 276 -29.10 -7.64 6.65
C GLY A 276 -29.83 -6.43 7.21
N ALA A 277 -30.76 -5.89 6.40
CA ALA A 277 -31.48 -4.66 6.76
C ALA A 277 -32.42 -4.80 7.98
N SER A 278 -32.66 -6.02 8.48
CA SER A 278 -33.61 -6.30 9.56
C SER A 278 -32.99 -6.96 10.79
N PHE A 279 -31.68 -7.18 10.81
CA PHE A 279 -30.98 -7.83 11.91
C PHE A 279 -29.53 -7.35 11.96
N LEU A 280 -28.92 -7.37 13.14
CA LEU A 280 -27.48 -7.08 13.29
C LEU A 280 -26.66 -8.32 12.88
N GLY A 281 -25.66 -8.11 12.03
CA GLY A 281 -24.78 -9.17 11.55
C GLY A 281 -23.31 -8.84 11.79
N ALA A 282 -22.45 -9.60 11.12
CA ALA A 282 -21.02 -9.63 11.37
C ALA A 282 -20.24 -8.43 10.83
N ILE A 283 -20.90 -7.52 10.11
CA ILE A 283 -20.28 -6.29 9.60
C ILE A 283 -20.80 -5.14 10.47
N PRO A 284 -19.95 -4.41 11.20
CA PRO A 284 -20.42 -3.31 12.02
C PRO A 284 -21.00 -2.19 11.14
N ASP A 285 -21.95 -1.40 11.65
CA ASP A 285 -22.47 -0.24 10.90
C ASP A 285 -21.41 0.85 10.71
N THR A 286 -20.54 1.01 11.72
CA THR A 286 -19.48 2.02 11.75
C THR A 286 -18.21 1.45 12.35
N VAL A 287 -17.05 1.80 11.79
CA VAL A 287 -15.78 1.51 12.44
C VAL A 287 -15.64 2.37 13.70
N PRO A 288 -15.38 1.79 14.88
CA PRO A 288 -15.23 2.55 16.11
C PRO A 288 -14.12 3.61 16.03
N ILE A 289 -14.36 4.78 16.61
CA ILE A 289 -13.38 5.87 16.70
C ILE A 289 -12.93 6.03 18.15
N TYR A 290 -11.62 6.05 18.37
CA TYR A 290 -11.02 6.27 19.69
C TYR A 290 -10.03 7.43 19.67
N ALA A 291 -10.27 8.43 20.52
CA ALA A 291 -9.35 9.55 20.71
C ALA A 291 -8.64 9.46 22.06
N THR A 292 -7.38 9.87 22.14
CA THR A 292 -6.66 9.91 23.42
C THR A 292 -7.18 11.04 24.32
N ASN A 293 -7.41 10.73 25.59
CA ASN A 293 -7.73 11.69 26.66
C ASN A 293 -6.55 11.92 27.62
N SER A 294 -5.51 11.09 27.54
CA SER A 294 -4.29 11.18 28.34
C SER A 294 -3.13 10.44 27.67
N THR A 295 -1.91 10.70 28.15
CA THR A 295 -0.68 9.99 27.75
C THR A 295 -0.59 8.62 28.43
N GLY A 296 -0.14 7.59 27.71
CA GLY A 296 0.06 6.26 28.30
C GLY A 296 0.38 5.18 27.28
N ASN A 297 0.14 3.92 27.66
CA ASN A 297 0.35 2.78 26.77
C ASN A 297 -0.90 2.53 25.93
N TRP A 298 -0.72 2.16 24.65
CA TRP A 298 -1.81 1.88 23.72
C TRP A 298 -2.85 0.91 24.29
N ASN A 299 -2.39 -0.15 24.97
CA ASN A 299 -3.25 -1.18 25.53
C ASN A 299 -3.92 -0.80 26.86
N THR A 300 -3.72 0.42 27.36
CA THR A 300 -4.38 0.93 28.56
C THR A 300 -5.70 1.60 28.17
N GLY A 301 -6.81 0.87 28.27
CA GLY A 301 -8.12 1.34 27.79
C GLY A 301 -8.57 2.72 28.26
N THR A 302 -8.22 3.08 29.49
CA THR A 302 -8.65 4.36 30.09
C THR A 302 -8.01 5.60 29.46
N ILE A 303 -6.94 5.46 28.66
CA ILE A 303 -6.36 6.60 27.93
C ILE A 303 -7.18 6.97 26.70
N TRP A 304 -8.14 6.13 26.31
CA TRP A 304 -8.97 6.30 25.12
C TRP A 304 -10.38 6.72 25.51
N THR A 305 -10.99 7.50 24.63
CA THR A 305 -12.41 7.87 24.70
C THR A 305 -13.07 7.45 23.38
N PRO A 306 -14.13 6.60 23.45
CA PRO A 306 -14.63 5.91 24.64
C PRO A 306 -13.60 4.93 25.24
N ASN A 307 -13.79 4.51 26.50
CA ASN A 307 -12.90 3.54 27.15
C ASN A 307 -13.03 2.17 26.45
N VAL A 308 -11.92 1.54 26.11
CA VAL A 308 -11.88 0.24 25.42
C VAL A 308 -10.86 -0.69 26.06
N SER A 309 -11.32 -1.85 26.55
CA SER A 309 -10.45 -2.82 27.20
C SER A 309 -9.32 -3.29 26.26
N GLY A 310 -8.08 -3.28 26.73
CA GLY A 310 -6.93 -3.68 25.93
C GLY A 310 -6.50 -2.70 24.84
N GLY A 311 -7.15 -1.53 24.76
CA GLY A 311 -6.89 -0.50 23.75
C GLY A 311 -7.61 -0.75 22.42
N PRO A 312 -7.65 0.26 21.53
CA PRO A 312 -8.26 0.15 20.21
C PRO A 312 -7.62 -0.97 19.37
N ARG A 313 -8.45 -1.68 18.61
CA ARG A 313 -8.07 -2.71 17.64
C ARG A 313 -8.98 -2.60 16.43
N GLY A 314 -8.41 -2.67 15.22
CA GLY A 314 -9.22 -2.59 13.99
C GLY A 314 -9.98 -1.28 13.82
N ALA A 315 -9.68 -0.28 14.65
CA ALA A 315 -10.49 0.91 14.83
C ALA A 315 -9.83 2.12 14.15
N MET A 316 -10.54 3.23 14.10
CA MET A 316 -9.94 4.52 13.79
C MET A 316 -9.40 5.15 15.08
N THR A 317 -8.14 5.56 15.07
CA THR A 317 -7.48 6.08 16.28
C THR A 317 -6.92 7.47 16.07
N ILE A 318 -7.13 8.34 17.06
CA ILE A 318 -6.68 9.72 17.04
C ILE A 318 -5.83 10.00 18.28
N ILE A 319 -4.54 10.23 18.05
CA ILE A 319 -3.59 10.63 19.11
C ILE A 319 -3.55 12.15 19.15
N GLY A 320 -4.22 12.75 20.13
CA GLY A 320 -4.26 14.20 20.33
C GLY A 320 -2.87 14.83 20.52
N SER A 321 -2.74 16.10 20.14
CA SER A 321 -1.45 16.82 20.08
C SER A 321 -0.70 16.94 21.41
N ALA A 322 -1.42 16.90 22.54
CA ALA A 322 -0.81 16.93 23.87
C ALA A 322 -0.37 15.55 24.39
N HIS A 323 -0.69 14.47 23.67
CA HIS A 323 -0.56 13.11 24.17
C HIS A 323 0.58 12.35 23.51
N THR A 324 1.21 11.49 24.31
CA THR A 324 2.14 10.47 23.84
C THR A 324 1.54 9.10 24.09
N VAL A 325 1.46 8.27 23.06
CA VAL A 325 1.04 6.88 23.17
C VAL A 325 2.23 5.97 22.93
N THR A 326 2.44 5.01 23.81
CA THR A 326 3.50 3.99 23.67
C THR A 326 2.91 2.65 23.26
N LEU A 327 3.41 2.06 22.19
CA LEU A 327 3.14 0.67 21.81
C LEU A 327 4.00 -0.23 22.71
N ALA A 328 3.47 -0.61 23.87
CA ALA A 328 4.20 -1.45 24.83
C ALA A 328 4.23 -2.95 24.44
N ASN A 329 3.34 -3.35 23.52
CA ASN A 329 3.17 -4.72 23.06
C ASN A 329 3.35 -4.80 21.54
N ASN A 330 3.88 -5.91 21.04
CA ASN A 330 3.94 -6.20 19.61
C ASN A 330 2.53 -6.38 19.01
N TYR A 331 2.43 -6.33 17.67
CA TYR A 331 1.24 -6.71 16.91
C TYR A 331 -0.02 -5.86 17.18
N VAL A 332 0.16 -4.56 17.43
CA VAL A 332 -0.97 -3.60 17.44
C VAL A 332 -1.51 -3.42 16.02
N SER A 333 -2.83 -3.45 15.87
CA SER A 333 -3.52 -3.33 14.60
C SER A 333 -4.62 -2.26 14.66
N SER A 334 -4.58 -1.30 13.73
CA SER A 334 -5.55 -0.21 13.59
C SER A 334 -6.03 -0.12 12.14
N TYR A 335 -7.25 0.38 11.93
CA TYR A 335 -7.77 0.68 10.59
C TYR A 335 -7.24 2.02 10.08
N THR A 336 -7.28 3.06 10.93
CA THR A 336 -6.56 4.32 10.71
C THR A 336 -5.83 4.76 11.98
N THR A 337 -4.77 5.55 11.79
CA THR A 337 -3.99 6.15 12.88
C THR A 337 -3.64 7.59 12.55
N THR A 338 -4.39 8.53 13.13
CA THR A 338 -4.09 9.97 13.10
C THR A 338 -3.14 10.31 14.24
N ILE A 339 -1.91 10.70 13.91
CA ILE A 339 -0.86 11.05 14.87
C ILE A 339 -0.73 12.58 14.91
N ASN A 340 -1.40 13.25 15.85
CA ASN A 340 -1.21 14.69 16.09
C ASN A 340 -0.22 14.98 17.23
N GLY A 341 -0.12 14.05 18.19
CA GLY A 341 0.86 14.07 19.28
C GLY A 341 2.08 13.22 18.96
N ALA A 342 2.37 12.22 19.79
CA ALA A 342 3.45 11.27 19.53
C ALA A 342 2.99 9.81 19.68
N LEU A 343 3.35 8.97 18.71
CA LEU A 343 3.23 7.52 18.78
C LEU A 343 4.63 6.91 18.88
N ARG A 344 4.91 6.19 19.97
CA ARG A 344 6.22 5.57 20.23
C ARG A 344 6.12 4.06 20.08
N ALA A 345 6.68 3.51 19.00
CA ALA A 345 6.87 2.05 18.87
C ALA A 345 8.09 1.56 19.64
N ASN A 346 9.09 2.41 19.87
CA ASN A 346 10.36 1.99 20.45
C ASN A 346 10.91 0.76 19.68
N SER A 347 11.23 -0.34 20.36
CA SER A 347 11.72 -1.60 19.78
C SER A 347 10.64 -2.65 19.51
N THR A 348 9.35 -2.35 19.71
CA THR A 348 8.27 -3.30 19.39
C THR A 348 8.07 -3.44 17.88
N TYR A 349 7.47 -4.55 17.46
CA TYR A 349 7.37 -4.93 16.05
C TYR A 349 6.02 -5.56 15.68
N GLY A 350 5.82 -5.76 14.38
CA GLY A 350 4.63 -6.41 13.83
C GLY A 350 3.37 -5.54 13.84
N HIS A 351 3.52 -4.24 13.99
CA HIS A 351 2.39 -3.31 14.03
C HIS A 351 1.81 -3.04 12.64
N ARG A 352 0.49 -2.87 12.59
CA ARG A 352 -0.30 -2.40 11.47
C ARG A 352 -1.03 -1.12 11.90
N LEU A 353 -0.63 0.02 11.36
CA LEU A 353 -1.23 1.31 11.69
C LEU A 353 -2.33 1.72 10.71
N GLY A 354 -2.58 0.91 9.67
CA GLY A 354 -3.62 1.20 8.69
C GLY A 354 -3.26 2.40 7.81
N ARG A 355 -4.22 3.28 7.54
CA ARG A 355 -3.94 4.60 6.93
C ARG A 355 -3.41 5.55 8.00
N VAL A 356 -2.26 6.16 7.75
CA VAL A 356 -1.56 7.01 8.71
C VAL A 356 -1.53 8.45 8.22
N ASP A 357 -1.98 9.37 9.09
CA ASP A 357 -2.02 10.81 8.84
C ASP A 357 -1.68 11.59 10.12
N GLY A 358 -1.76 12.93 10.04
CA GLY A 358 -1.50 13.85 11.15
C GLY A 358 -0.11 14.49 11.08
N THR A 359 0.12 15.46 11.98
CA THR A 359 1.29 16.34 11.97
C THR A 359 2.30 16.04 13.08
N GLY A 360 2.02 15.00 13.87
CA GLY A 360 2.79 14.60 15.05
C GLY A 360 4.01 13.74 14.72
N THR A 361 4.49 12.99 15.71
CA THR A 361 5.72 12.18 15.61
C THR A 361 5.45 10.69 15.70
N LEU A 362 5.93 9.92 14.73
CA LEU A 362 6.10 8.47 14.83
C LEU A 362 7.54 8.15 15.24
N TYR A 363 7.74 7.68 16.48
CA TYR A 363 9.04 7.37 17.07
C TYR A 363 9.33 5.86 17.05
N LEU A 364 10.50 5.49 16.51
CA LEU A 364 10.97 4.13 16.34
C LEU A 364 12.39 3.98 16.92
N GLU A 365 12.71 2.81 17.47
CA GLU A 365 14.09 2.39 17.83
C GLU A 365 14.59 1.25 16.95
N THR A 366 13.92 1.05 15.81
CA THR A 366 14.30 0.09 14.77
C THR A 366 14.15 0.74 13.40
N GLY A 367 14.82 0.17 12.40
CA GLY A 367 14.66 0.58 11.00
C GLY A 367 13.33 0.18 10.35
N ALA A 368 12.60 -0.74 10.99
CA ALA A 368 11.36 -1.28 10.45
C ALA A 368 10.19 -0.33 10.78
N VAL A 369 9.76 0.44 9.79
CA VAL A 369 8.55 1.26 9.88
C VAL A 369 7.33 0.34 9.97
N PRO A 370 6.40 0.54 10.93
CA PRO A 370 5.15 -0.21 11.02
C PRO A 370 4.41 -0.30 9.69
N ALA A 371 3.73 -1.41 9.42
CA ALA A 371 2.94 -1.57 8.21
C ALA A 371 1.80 -0.54 8.19
N GLY A 372 1.67 0.20 7.09
CA GLY A 372 0.64 1.22 6.91
C GLY A 372 0.77 1.94 5.57
N ILE A 373 -0.22 2.77 5.27
CA ILE A 373 -0.24 3.67 4.11
C ILE A 373 0.08 5.06 4.64
N TYR A 374 1.23 5.61 4.25
CA TYR A 374 1.79 6.85 4.81
C TYR A 374 1.75 8.05 3.86
N ASP A 375 1.04 7.95 2.71
CA ASP A 375 0.98 8.99 1.68
C ASP A 375 0.72 10.39 2.30
N ASP A 376 -0.23 10.49 3.22
CA ASP A 376 -0.58 11.75 3.89
C ASP A 376 0.41 12.14 5.00
N PHE A 377 0.81 11.18 5.84
CA PHE A 377 1.77 11.43 6.93
C PHE A 377 3.16 11.83 6.41
N PHE A 378 3.56 11.38 5.22
CA PHE A 378 4.81 11.74 4.56
C PHE A 378 4.68 12.87 3.54
N SER A 379 3.47 13.40 3.32
CA SER A 379 3.24 14.60 2.50
C SER A 379 3.85 15.86 3.14
N THR A 380 3.96 16.95 2.39
CA THR A 380 4.47 18.24 2.89
C THR A 380 3.74 18.79 4.11
N ASN A 381 2.47 18.42 4.29
CA ASN A 381 1.64 18.83 5.44
C ASN A 381 1.59 17.76 6.55
N GLY A 382 2.30 16.64 6.36
CA GLY A 382 2.31 15.50 7.26
C GLY A 382 3.26 15.67 8.45
N GLY A 383 3.56 14.57 9.14
CA GLY A 383 4.26 14.56 10.41
C GLY A 383 5.77 14.38 10.34
N THR A 384 6.32 13.87 11.44
CA THR A 384 7.74 13.57 11.63
C THR A 384 7.93 12.09 11.89
N ILE A 385 8.84 11.46 11.14
CA ILE A 385 9.38 10.15 11.53
C ILE A 385 10.66 10.36 12.34
N GLU A 386 10.72 9.77 13.54
CA GLU A 386 11.87 9.84 14.43
C GLU A 386 12.51 8.47 14.63
N PHE A 387 13.80 8.35 14.30
CA PHE A 387 14.60 7.16 14.59
C PHE A 387 15.53 7.42 15.77
N GLY A 388 15.22 6.80 16.90
CA GLY A 388 15.85 7.01 18.19
C GLY A 388 16.57 5.78 18.77
N GLY A 389 16.68 5.75 20.10
CA GLY A 389 17.27 4.65 20.84
C GLY A 389 18.80 4.57 20.75
N PRO A 390 19.44 3.63 21.47
CA PRO A 390 20.90 3.53 21.55
C PRO A 390 21.54 2.63 20.48
N ALA A 391 20.73 1.88 19.73
CA ALA A 391 21.22 0.88 18.78
C ALA A 391 21.69 1.52 17.46
N THR A 392 22.58 0.83 16.76
CA THR A 392 22.95 1.14 15.37
C THR A 392 22.07 0.33 14.42
N TYR A 393 21.43 0.98 13.44
CA TYR A 393 20.57 0.32 12.45
C TYR A 393 20.34 1.16 11.19
N ASP A 394 19.85 0.51 10.14
CA ASP A 394 19.50 1.15 8.87
C ASP A 394 18.11 1.77 8.97
N ILE A 395 17.92 2.94 8.35
CA ILE A 395 16.65 3.66 8.36
C ILE A 395 16.19 3.91 6.92
N LEU A 396 14.90 4.22 6.75
CA LEU A 396 14.31 4.57 5.45
C LEU A 396 14.53 3.52 4.35
N SER A 397 14.72 2.25 4.71
CA SER A 397 14.95 1.16 3.75
C SER A 397 13.74 0.89 2.84
N THR A 398 12.54 1.30 3.26
CA THR A 398 11.28 1.10 2.53
C THR A 398 10.68 2.39 1.98
N TYR A 399 10.91 3.53 2.64
CA TYR A 399 10.34 4.82 2.25
C TYR A 399 11.47 5.80 1.95
N TYR A 400 11.66 6.10 0.67
CA TYR A 400 12.72 7.00 0.20
C TYR A 400 12.26 8.47 0.12
N GLN A 401 10.99 8.75 0.41
CA GLN A 401 10.47 10.10 0.58
C GLN A 401 9.67 10.19 1.88
N VAL A 402 10.02 11.16 2.73
CA VAL A 402 9.29 11.46 3.98
C VAL A 402 9.16 12.98 4.14
N ASN A 403 8.29 13.44 5.03
CA ASN A 403 8.18 14.87 5.33
C ASN A 403 9.37 15.34 6.18
N ASN A 404 9.25 15.21 7.51
CA ASN A 404 10.30 15.55 8.45
C ASN A 404 11.00 14.29 8.95
N LEU A 405 12.33 14.33 9.00
CA LEU A 405 13.15 13.27 9.57
C LEU A 405 13.85 13.80 10.82
N ARG A 406 13.64 13.11 11.95
CA ARG A 406 14.38 13.34 13.18
C ARG A 406 15.22 12.10 13.54
N VAL A 407 16.44 12.34 13.98
CA VAL A 407 17.35 11.29 14.44
C VAL A 407 17.80 11.64 15.84
N SER A 408 17.58 10.74 16.81
CA SER A 408 17.84 11.01 18.22
C SER A 408 18.47 9.82 18.97
N GLY A 409 18.87 10.04 20.22
CA GLY A 409 19.49 9.01 21.05
C GLY A 409 20.99 8.84 20.77
N SER A 410 21.45 7.60 20.64
CA SER A 410 22.85 7.25 20.38
C SER A 410 22.95 6.07 19.40
N GLY A 411 24.15 5.63 19.04
CA GLY A 411 24.35 4.63 17.98
C GLY A 411 24.07 5.21 16.59
N GLN A 412 24.72 4.68 15.57
CA GLN A 412 24.64 5.24 14.21
C GLN A 412 23.31 4.92 13.54
N LYS A 413 22.74 5.85 12.78
CA LYS A 413 21.59 5.61 11.91
C LYS A 413 22.08 5.72 10.47
N ARG A 414 21.89 4.67 9.69
CA ARG A 414 22.50 4.54 8.35
C ARG A 414 21.42 4.69 7.28
N LEU A 415 21.66 5.59 6.34
CA LEU A 415 20.76 5.86 5.22
C LEU A 415 20.79 4.71 4.19
N PRO A 416 19.69 4.50 3.45
CA PRO A 416 19.59 3.38 2.52
C PRO A 416 20.50 3.58 1.30
N ASN A 417 20.72 2.51 0.54
CA ASN A 417 21.38 2.57 -0.76
C ASN A 417 20.41 3.02 -1.88
N ASN A 418 19.64 4.08 -1.61
CA ASN A 418 18.71 4.71 -2.54
C ASN A 418 18.65 6.21 -2.23
N ASN A 419 18.40 7.03 -3.25
CA ASN A 419 18.25 8.47 -3.05
C ASN A 419 17.10 8.76 -2.08
N VAL A 420 17.33 9.59 -1.07
CA VAL A 420 16.32 9.97 -0.08
C VAL A 420 15.87 11.41 -0.32
N THR A 421 14.57 11.67 -0.24
CA THR A 421 13.98 13.02 -0.31
C THR A 421 13.23 13.36 0.97
N LEU A 422 13.59 14.48 1.59
CA LEU A 422 12.92 15.06 2.75
C LEU A 422 12.13 16.29 2.29
N LEU A 423 10.81 16.23 2.38
CA LEU A 423 9.92 17.33 1.97
C LEU A 423 9.90 18.47 3.00
N GLY A 424 10.28 18.19 4.24
CA GLY A 424 10.37 19.11 5.36
C GLY A 424 11.77 19.14 5.97
N ASP A 425 11.86 19.23 7.30
CA ASP A 425 13.10 19.44 8.04
C ASP A 425 13.88 18.13 8.33
N LEU A 426 15.20 18.26 8.44
CA LEU A 426 16.11 17.23 8.97
C LEU A 426 16.66 17.69 10.32
N GLN A 427 16.33 16.97 11.39
CA GLN A 427 16.87 17.21 12.73
C GLN A 427 17.77 16.06 13.20
N ILE A 428 18.99 16.38 13.63
CA ILE A 428 19.94 15.43 14.21
C ILE A 428 20.26 15.89 15.65
N ALA A 429 19.93 15.04 16.61
CA ALA A 429 20.07 15.33 18.03
C ALA A 429 20.59 14.10 18.80
N GLY A 430 21.89 13.83 18.70
CA GLY A 430 22.60 12.83 19.49
C GLY A 430 23.42 11.83 18.67
N PRO A 431 22.81 11.03 17.79
CA PRO A 431 23.51 9.98 17.06
C PRO A 431 24.29 10.52 15.86
N GLY A 432 25.13 9.66 15.27
CA GLY A 432 25.66 9.88 13.93
C GLY A 432 24.65 9.43 12.88
N LEU A 433 24.28 10.32 11.95
CA LEU A 433 23.55 9.97 10.73
C LEU A 433 24.56 9.76 9.60
N VAL A 434 24.54 8.60 8.94
CA VAL A 434 25.60 8.17 8.02
C VAL A 434 25.03 7.81 6.65
N ASN A 435 25.59 8.43 5.60
CA ASN A 435 25.37 8.10 4.19
C ASN A 435 26.53 7.28 3.63
N GLU A 436 26.67 6.03 4.09
CA GLU A 436 27.79 5.15 3.69
C GLU A 436 27.69 4.64 2.25
N ASN A 437 26.53 4.82 1.62
CA ASN A 437 26.26 4.38 0.24
C ASN A 437 26.53 5.48 -0.80
N ASP A 438 26.97 6.67 -0.37
CA ASP A 438 27.27 7.81 -1.24
C ASP A 438 26.08 8.19 -2.16
N VAL A 439 24.85 8.10 -1.66
CA VAL A 439 23.63 8.41 -2.43
C VAL A 439 23.21 9.87 -2.26
N GLU A 440 22.28 10.33 -3.09
CA GLU A 440 21.74 11.69 -3.01
C GLU A 440 20.74 11.83 -1.86
N ILE A 441 20.80 12.96 -1.15
CA ILE A 441 19.83 13.38 -0.14
C ILE A 441 19.25 14.73 -0.59
N GLY A 442 17.99 14.73 -1.01
CA GLY A 442 17.21 15.94 -1.26
C GLY A 442 16.59 16.45 0.03
N LEU A 443 16.79 17.72 0.36
CA LEU A 443 16.22 18.36 1.55
C LEU A 443 15.54 19.68 1.15
N HIS A 444 14.23 19.73 1.38
CA HIS A 444 13.41 20.91 1.07
C HIS A 444 13.29 21.90 2.24
N GLY A 445 13.34 21.41 3.49
CA GLY A 445 13.33 22.22 4.70
C GLY A 445 14.74 22.53 5.23
N ASN A 446 14.84 22.69 6.55
CA ASN A 446 16.05 23.08 7.25
C ASN A 446 16.82 21.85 7.76
N LEU A 447 18.16 21.94 7.75
CA LEU A 447 19.03 21.03 8.49
C LEU A 447 19.34 21.64 9.86
N THR A 448 19.01 20.92 10.93
CA THR A 448 19.37 21.27 12.32
C THR A 448 20.22 20.18 12.95
N LEU A 449 21.48 20.48 13.26
CA LEU A 449 22.36 19.62 14.05
C LEU A 449 22.50 20.18 15.47
N SER A 450 21.74 19.62 16.43
CA SER A 450 21.82 20.02 17.84
C SER A 450 22.95 19.32 18.59
N SER A 451 23.23 18.07 18.22
CA SER A 451 24.34 17.25 18.74
C SER A 451 24.50 16.00 17.87
N GLY A 452 25.65 15.31 17.97
CA GLY A 452 25.96 14.13 17.14
C GLY A 452 26.79 14.51 15.91
N SER A 453 26.66 13.74 14.83
CA SER A 453 27.38 13.99 13.58
C SER A 453 26.52 13.67 12.36
N PHE A 454 26.84 14.30 11.23
CA PHE A 454 26.31 13.94 9.92
C PHE A 454 27.47 13.60 9.00
N ASP A 455 27.50 12.37 8.51
CA ASP A 455 28.39 11.93 7.44
C ASP A 455 27.59 11.88 6.14
N GLY A 456 27.85 12.85 5.26
CA GLY A 456 27.15 13.00 3.99
C GLY A 456 27.62 12.04 2.89
N GLY A 457 28.65 11.23 3.15
CA GLY A 457 29.33 10.40 2.15
C GLY A 457 30.53 11.10 1.52
N SER A 458 31.38 10.32 0.85
CA SER A 458 32.64 10.78 0.24
C SER A 458 32.76 10.48 -1.25
N GLY A 459 31.87 9.65 -1.79
CA GLY A 459 31.80 9.31 -3.21
C GLY A 459 31.26 10.45 -4.06
N SER A 460 31.46 10.36 -5.38
CA SER A 460 31.05 11.41 -6.33
C SER A 460 29.53 11.63 -6.41
N SER A 461 28.74 10.64 -5.97
CA SER A 461 27.28 10.70 -5.93
C SER A 461 26.74 11.22 -4.59
N ALA A 462 27.60 11.34 -3.57
CA ALA A 462 27.26 11.83 -2.24
C ALA A 462 26.95 13.33 -2.30
N THR A 463 25.66 13.66 -2.39
CA THR A 463 25.21 15.05 -2.52
C THR A 463 24.07 15.35 -1.56
N LEU A 464 24.19 16.47 -0.85
CA LEU A 464 23.08 17.08 -0.11
C LEU A 464 22.53 18.24 -0.93
N LYS A 465 21.32 18.10 -1.47
CA LYS A 465 20.64 19.13 -2.26
C LYS A 465 19.67 19.91 -1.38
N LEU A 466 19.99 21.18 -1.13
CA LEU A 466 19.15 22.10 -0.35
C LEU A 466 18.28 22.92 -1.30
N LYS A 467 16.95 22.85 -1.17
CA LYS A 467 16.01 23.58 -2.06
C LYS A 467 15.65 24.99 -1.55
N ALA A 468 15.85 25.30 -0.26
CA ALA A 468 15.63 26.64 0.29
C ALA A 468 16.54 26.90 1.51
N ILE A 469 17.26 28.03 1.53
CA ILE A 469 18.03 28.47 2.71
C ILE A 469 17.28 29.59 3.43
N LYS A 470 16.89 29.35 4.69
CA LYS A 470 16.94 30.41 5.71
C LYS A 470 18.16 30.14 6.59
N HIS A 471 19.12 31.07 6.53
CA HIS A 471 20.37 31.01 7.30
C HIS A 471 20.05 31.00 8.81
N SER A 472 20.15 29.83 9.43
CA SER A 472 20.57 29.73 10.83
C SER A 472 21.20 28.36 11.08
N LEU A 473 22.54 28.37 11.23
CA LEU A 473 23.39 27.34 11.84
C LEU A 473 23.69 26.10 10.99
N LEU A 474 24.54 26.25 9.95
CA LEU A 474 25.42 25.16 9.54
C LEU A 474 26.70 25.24 10.41
N PRO A 475 27.01 24.23 11.26
CA PRO A 475 28.32 24.14 11.88
C PRO A 475 29.40 23.84 10.83
N GLU A 476 30.58 24.44 10.98
CA GLU A 476 31.73 24.48 10.04
C GLU A 476 32.38 23.12 9.65
N ALA A 477 31.70 21.98 9.79
CA ALA A 477 32.26 20.68 9.43
C ALA A 477 31.19 19.70 8.96
N LEU A 478 30.75 19.84 7.71
CA LEU A 478 30.04 18.77 7.00
C LEU A 478 30.97 18.18 5.92
N PRO A 479 31.38 16.91 6.03
CA PRO A 479 32.04 16.20 4.92
C PRO A 479 30.99 15.89 3.83
N GLY A 480 31.27 16.31 2.59
CA GLY A 480 30.42 16.09 1.40
C GLY A 480 30.35 17.33 0.48
N LEU A 481 30.03 17.13 -0.81
CA LEU A 481 29.80 18.24 -1.74
C LEU A 481 28.39 18.82 -1.51
N ILE A 482 28.30 20.02 -0.93
CA ILE A 482 27.04 20.75 -0.80
C ILE A 482 26.74 21.44 -2.13
N HIS A 483 25.73 20.97 -2.85
CA HIS A 483 25.21 21.67 -4.03
C HIS A 483 24.02 22.55 -3.63
N LEU A 484 24.25 23.86 -3.68
CA LEU A 484 23.21 24.87 -3.57
C LEU A 484 22.54 25.01 -4.93
N ILE A 485 21.29 24.56 -5.04
CA ILE A 485 20.47 24.80 -6.22
C ILE A 485 19.64 26.06 -5.93
N THR A 486 19.99 27.16 -6.58
CA THR A 486 19.21 28.42 -6.55
C THR A 486 17.92 28.31 -7.31
#